data_AF-A0A940WXV1-F1
#
_entry.id   AF-A0A940WXV1-F1
#
_cell.length_a   1.000
_cell.length_b   1.000
_cell.length_c   1.000
_cell.angle_alpha   90.00
_cell.angle_beta   90.00
_cell.angle_gamma   90.00
#
_symmetry.space_group_name_H-M   'P 1'
#
loop_
_entity.id
_entity.type
_entity.pdbx_description
1 polymer ?
#
loop_
_entity_poly.entity_id
_entity_poly.type
_entity_poly.pdbx_seq_one_letter_code
_entity_poly.pdbx_strand_id
1 'polypeptide(L)'
;MNKKNNKSNRWYKKKENWVIGIGVLIAIFGIAVPFLLLHFKKWDLSKSTFDSLAPIGDFLGGSTVGLLSFASTILVIAAIIMQKEELRLQREELEKTRQEHHLTNDTMKRQQFETTFFNMINLHQSILREIKIDNDSGRVAIRNLHPVLKELYLDKVYKDFKDEIINIIINNQDKEEFNTVLKEIYFDLELNYFLEVARNNIPPMFDEDMNFDDSEYDKYVSKVLMGENRTWESEKERLNTSFVNTYKDNRSKSLELLQGFNFIKNRLPDAHIYNFRLNFNHEPLLRLKKQAYQALYSDYEPEIGHYYRNLYRLVKLIQSQVFDSESEEVNERERGVYRGILRAQLSSYELLMLYYNVNYSNKGEKFKELLKETNFFDDHLVEEDFIWANDKDELDYFEKSK
;
A
#
# COMPACT_ATOMS: atom_id res chain seq x y z
N MET A 1 44.12 33.10 -27.49
CA MET A 1 45.33 33.35 -26.67
C MET A 1 44.90 33.90 -25.30
N ASN A 2 45.44 33.37 -24.18
CA ASN A 2 45.42 33.89 -22.78
C ASN A 2 45.07 32.93 -21.63
N LYS A 3 45.12 31.59 -21.79
CA LYS A 3 45.15 30.67 -20.61
C LYS A 3 46.55 30.39 -20.05
N LYS A 4 47.64 30.71 -20.78
CA LYS A 4 49.04 30.48 -20.31
C LYS A 4 49.58 31.58 -19.38
N ASN A 5 49.25 32.87 -19.61
CA ASN A 5 49.76 33.99 -18.79
C ASN A 5 49.19 34.04 -17.35
N ASN A 6 48.09 33.34 -17.06
CA ASN A 6 47.48 33.36 -15.72
C ASN A 6 48.05 32.26 -14.77
N LYS A 7 48.78 31.26 -15.30
CA LYS A 7 49.43 30.22 -14.48
C LYS A 7 50.76 30.69 -13.88
N SER A 8 51.58 31.40 -14.66
CA SER A 8 52.87 31.97 -14.21
C SER A 8 52.67 32.94 -13.04
N ASN A 9 51.68 33.81 -13.13
CA ASN A 9 51.40 34.82 -12.10
C ASN A 9 50.79 34.25 -10.79
N ARG A 10 50.27 33.01 -10.83
CA ARG A 10 49.82 32.29 -9.62
C ARG A 10 50.96 31.57 -8.91
N TRP A 11 52.03 31.21 -9.63
CA TRP A 11 53.19 30.54 -9.05
C TRP A 11 53.90 31.46 -8.05
N TYR A 12 54.27 32.68 -8.43
CA TYR A 12 54.98 33.61 -7.54
C TYR A 12 54.17 34.12 -6.33
N LYS A 13 52.86 33.86 -6.27
CA LYS A 13 51.98 34.34 -5.18
C LYS A 13 51.96 33.45 -3.94
N LYS A 14 52.39 32.18 -4.04
CA LYS A 14 52.47 31.30 -2.87
C LYS A 14 53.73 31.62 -2.06
N LYS A 15 53.59 31.81 -0.75
CA LYS A 15 54.69 32.15 0.18
C LYS A 15 55.85 31.14 0.08
N GLU A 16 55.55 29.87 -0.16
CA GLU A 16 56.53 28.78 -0.36
C GLU A 16 57.50 29.04 -1.51
N ASN A 17 57.02 29.58 -2.64
CA ASN A 17 57.84 29.76 -3.85
C ASN A 17 58.87 30.89 -3.68
N TRP A 18 58.60 31.84 -2.79
CA TRP A 18 59.57 32.87 -2.41
C TRP A 18 60.68 32.29 -1.52
N VAL A 19 60.35 31.38 -0.61
CA VAL A 19 61.32 30.66 0.24
C VAL A 19 62.23 29.79 -0.62
N ILE A 20 61.70 29.12 -1.65
CA ILE A 20 62.50 28.37 -2.64
C ILE A 20 63.46 29.30 -3.37
N GLY A 21 62.97 30.45 -3.84
CA GLY A 21 63.80 31.45 -4.53
C GLY A 21 64.98 31.92 -3.68
N ILE A 22 64.76 32.18 -2.39
CA ILE A 22 65.82 32.55 -1.44
C ILE A 22 66.84 31.41 -1.28
N GLY A 23 66.37 30.18 -1.07
CA GLY A 23 67.25 29.01 -0.93
C GLY A 23 68.13 28.79 -2.16
N VAL A 24 67.55 28.90 -3.37
CA VAL A 24 68.28 28.77 -4.64
C VAL A 24 69.31 29.89 -4.81
N LEU A 25 68.96 31.14 -4.49
CA LEU A 25 69.90 32.27 -4.57
C LEU A 25 71.10 32.10 -3.62
N ILE A 26 70.86 31.63 -2.40
CA ILE A 26 71.93 31.34 -1.42
C ILE A 26 72.81 30.20 -1.93
N ALA A 27 72.23 29.16 -2.55
CA ALA A 27 73.00 28.07 -3.14
C ALA A 27 73.88 28.55 -4.30
N ILE A 28 73.34 29.35 -5.22
CA ILE A 28 74.09 29.96 -6.33
C ILE A 28 75.22 30.84 -5.79
N PHE A 29 74.94 31.64 -4.76
CA PHE A 29 75.94 32.47 -4.10
C PHE A 29 77.04 31.62 -3.46
N GLY A 30 76.69 30.57 -2.72
CA GLY A 30 77.64 29.62 -2.13
C GLY A 30 78.55 28.97 -3.18
N ILE A 31 78.01 28.59 -4.34
CA ILE A 31 78.79 28.06 -5.47
C ILE A 31 79.69 29.13 -6.09
N ALA A 32 79.20 30.37 -6.22
CA ALA A 32 79.93 31.44 -6.88
C ALA A 32 81.10 32.00 -6.05
N VAL A 33 81.03 31.97 -4.72
CA VAL A 33 82.04 32.54 -3.80
C VAL A 33 83.46 32.02 -4.08
N PRO A 34 83.71 30.70 -4.20
CA PRO A 34 85.02 30.17 -4.59
C PRO A 34 85.54 30.75 -5.91
N PHE A 35 84.70 30.78 -6.96
CA PHE A 35 85.11 31.27 -8.28
C PHE A 35 85.36 32.78 -8.31
N LEU A 36 84.56 33.55 -7.58
CA LEU A 36 84.75 35.00 -7.45
C LEU A 36 86.06 35.32 -6.72
N LEU A 37 86.40 34.61 -5.63
CA LEU A 37 87.66 34.80 -4.92
C LEU A 37 88.88 34.43 -5.79
N LEU A 38 88.79 33.36 -6.58
CA LEU A 38 89.84 32.99 -7.55
C LEU A 38 90.03 34.09 -8.62
N HIS A 39 88.93 34.68 -9.10
CA HIS A 39 88.96 35.73 -10.11
C HIS A 39 89.53 37.06 -9.59
N PHE A 40 89.08 37.53 -8.42
CA PHE A 40 89.55 38.80 -7.84
C PHE A 40 91.02 38.76 -7.41
N LYS A 41 91.55 37.59 -7.04
CA LYS A 41 92.94 37.45 -6.58
C LYS A 41 93.96 37.27 -7.73
N LYS A 42 93.53 37.18 -9.00
CA LYS A 42 94.39 36.99 -10.21
C LYS A 42 95.48 35.92 -10.00
N TRP A 43 95.07 34.71 -9.59
CA TRP A 43 96.03 33.71 -9.12
C TRP A 43 96.80 33.05 -10.27
N ASP A 44 98.14 33.04 -10.16
CA ASP A 44 99.04 32.30 -11.06
C ASP A 44 99.41 30.93 -10.44
N LEU A 45 99.36 29.88 -11.27
CA LEU A 45 99.49 28.47 -10.86
C LEU A 45 100.96 28.08 -10.61
N SER A 46 101.58 28.67 -9.59
CA SER A 46 102.95 28.39 -9.13
C SER A 46 103.00 27.42 -7.94
N LYS A 47 104.11 26.69 -7.80
CA LYS A 47 104.34 25.66 -6.76
C LYS A 47 104.39 26.22 -5.32
N SER A 48 104.81 27.47 -5.13
CA SER A 48 104.81 28.16 -3.82
C SER A 48 103.43 28.72 -3.43
N THR A 49 102.50 28.80 -4.38
CA THR A 49 101.12 29.22 -4.16
C THR A 49 100.29 28.10 -3.50
N PHE A 50 100.67 26.84 -3.71
CA PHE A 50 99.97 25.65 -3.22
C PHE A 50 100.02 25.49 -1.69
N ASP A 51 101.11 25.90 -1.03
CA ASP A 51 101.25 25.81 0.44
C ASP A 51 100.38 26.87 1.16
N SER A 52 100.10 28.01 0.50
CA SER A 52 99.16 29.03 0.99
C SER A 52 97.69 28.70 0.70
N LEU A 53 97.44 27.61 -0.03
CA LEU A 53 96.11 27.20 -0.48
C LEU A 53 95.32 26.51 0.63
N ALA A 54 95.99 25.86 1.58
CA ALA A 54 95.32 25.11 2.65
C ALA A 54 94.42 25.99 3.54
N PRO A 55 94.88 27.14 4.12
CA PRO A 55 94.00 28.00 4.92
C PRO A 55 92.86 28.64 4.13
N ILE A 56 93.07 28.91 2.84
CA ILE A 56 92.05 29.47 1.94
C ILE A 56 91.04 28.38 1.56
N GLY A 57 91.51 27.16 1.33
CA GLY A 57 90.71 25.96 1.10
C GLY A 57 89.85 25.63 2.31
N ASP A 58 90.37 25.76 3.53
CA ASP A 58 89.61 25.58 4.77
C ASP A 58 88.53 26.67 4.94
N PHE A 59 88.86 27.94 4.66
CA PHE A 59 87.88 29.03 4.68
C PHE A 59 86.79 28.86 3.61
N LEU A 60 87.17 28.51 2.38
CA LEU A 60 86.24 28.27 1.27
C LEU A 60 85.40 27.03 1.51
N GLY A 61 85.99 25.96 2.02
CA GLY A 61 85.30 24.73 2.42
C GLY A 61 84.28 25.02 3.52
N GLY A 62 84.68 25.69 4.60
CA GLY A 62 83.77 26.05 5.70
C GLY A 62 82.65 27.01 5.30
N SER A 63 82.96 28.08 4.55
CA SER A 63 81.96 29.08 4.13
C SER A 63 81.02 28.57 3.05
N THR A 64 81.53 27.85 2.04
CA THR A 64 80.71 27.26 0.96
C THR A 64 79.81 26.16 1.52
N VAL A 65 80.35 25.26 2.34
CA VAL A 65 79.54 24.20 2.97
C VAL A 65 78.51 24.81 3.92
N GLY A 66 78.84 25.86 4.68
CA GLY A 66 77.90 26.57 5.52
C GLY A 66 76.74 27.21 4.75
N LEU A 67 77.04 27.92 3.66
CA LEU A 67 76.02 28.55 2.79
C LEU A 67 75.16 27.50 2.07
N LEU A 68 75.76 26.42 1.56
CA LEU A 68 75.02 25.32 0.93
C LEU A 68 74.15 24.56 1.93
N SER A 69 74.62 24.35 3.16
CA SER A 69 73.84 23.70 4.23
C SER A 69 72.64 24.56 4.65
N PHE A 70 72.84 25.88 4.74
CA PHE A 70 71.77 26.84 5.01
C PHE A 70 70.73 26.88 3.88
N ALA A 71 71.19 26.93 2.62
CA ALA A 71 70.34 26.83 1.45
C ALA A 71 69.54 25.52 1.42
N SER A 72 70.19 24.39 1.70
CA SER A 72 69.55 23.06 1.78
C SER A 72 68.45 23.03 2.84
N THR A 73 68.72 23.56 4.03
CA THR A 73 67.73 23.64 5.12
C THR A 73 66.50 24.47 4.71
N ILE A 74 66.70 25.62 4.05
CA ILE A 74 65.61 26.47 3.56
C ILE A 74 64.78 25.74 2.49
N LEU A 75 65.44 25.05 1.55
CA LEU A 75 64.75 24.28 0.51
C LEU A 75 63.96 23.10 1.08
N VAL A 76 64.50 22.40 2.09
CA VAL A 76 63.77 21.34 2.81
C VAL A 76 62.57 21.91 3.56
N ILE A 77 62.70 23.05 4.24
CA ILE A 77 61.57 23.73 4.89
C ILE A 77 60.49 24.08 3.87
N ALA A 78 60.88 24.63 2.71
CA ALA A 78 59.93 24.94 1.64
C ALA A 78 59.23 23.68 1.11
N ALA A 79 59.97 22.59 0.91
CA ALA A 79 59.41 21.30 0.51
C ALA A 79 58.41 20.76 1.55
N ILE A 80 58.73 20.86 2.85
CA ILE A 80 57.82 20.44 3.93
C ILE A 80 56.54 21.28 3.94
N ILE A 81 56.63 22.60 3.73
CA ILE A 81 55.45 23.47 3.70
C ILE A 81 54.57 23.11 2.49
N MET A 82 55.16 22.90 1.32
CA MET A 82 54.42 22.45 0.12
C MET A 82 53.75 21.10 0.33
N GLN A 83 54.48 20.12 0.88
CA GLN A 83 53.93 18.79 1.19
C GLN A 83 52.79 18.87 2.20
N LYS A 84 52.89 19.73 3.22
CA LYS A 84 51.82 19.93 4.20
C LYS A 84 50.56 20.52 3.55
N GLU A 85 50.72 21.47 2.65
CA GLU A 85 49.59 22.06 1.91
C GLU A 85 48.96 21.06 0.93
N GLU A 86 49.77 20.26 0.24
CA GLU A 86 49.26 19.18 -0.62
C GLU A 86 48.49 18.14 0.18
N LEU A 87 49.01 17.69 1.33
CA LEU A 87 48.28 16.80 2.25
C LEU A 87 46.98 17.43 2.76
N ARG A 88 46.95 18.74 3.00
CA ARG A 88 45.73 19.45 3.41
C ARG A 88 44.70 19.43 2.28
N LEU A 89 45.09 19.75 1.06
CA LEU A 89 44.21 19.73 -0.11
C LEU A 89 43.69 18.31 -0.41
N GLN A 90 44.56 17.30 -0.30
CA GLN A 90 44.18 15.90 -0.45
C GLN A 90 43.15 15.45 0.61
N ARG A 91 43.30 15.88 1.87
CA ARG A 91 42.31 15.60 2.93
C ARG A 91 40.96 16.25 2.61
N GLU A 92 40.97 17.50 2.17
CA GLU A 92 39.75 18.23 1.80
C GLU A 92 39.04 17.59 0.60
N GLU A 93 39.79 17.17 -0.42
CA GLU A 93 39.23 16.44 -1.58
C GLU A 93 38.67 15.09 -1.16
N LEU A 94 39.39 14.32 -0.33
CA LEU A 94 38.91 13.04 0.19
C LEU A 94 37.61 13.18 0.99
N GLU A 95 37.47 14.25 1.78
CA GLU A 95 36.23 14.55 2.51
C GLU A 95 35.06 14.82 1.57
N LYS A 96 35.26 15.63 0.52
CA LYS A 96 34.24 15.90 -0.51
C LYS A 96 33.86 14.61 -1.25
N THR A 97 34.84 13.82 -1.67
CA THR A 97 34.61 12.54 -2.35
C THR A 97 33.85 11.56 -1.45
N ARG A 98 34.13 11.52 -0.14
CA ARG A 98 33.35 10.71 0.81
C ARG A 98 31.89 11.17 0.88
N GLN A 99 31.65 12.48 0.95
CA GLN A 99 30.28 13.03 0.97
C GLN A 99 29.52 12.69 -0.32
N GLU A 100 30.14 12.85 -1.49
CA GLU A 100 29.55 12.47 -2.78
C GLU A 100 29.28 10.96 -2.86
N HIS A 101 30.19 10.12 -2.33
CA HIS A 101 29.98 8.67 -2.24
C HIS A 101 28.79 8.31 -1.36
N HIS A 102 28.60 9.00 -0.22
CA HIS A 102 27.44 8.79 0.65
C HIS A 102 26.13 9.13 -0.09
N LEU A 103 26.06 10.31 -0.72
CA LEU A 103 24.88 10.71 -1.51
C LEU A 103 24.59 9.75 -2.67
N THR A 104 25.64 9.27 -3.35
CA THR A 104 25.53 8.29 -4.43
C THR A 104 24.99 6.96 -3.90
N ASN A 105 25.47 6.50 -2.74
CA ASN A 105 25.00 5.27 -2.11
C ASN A 105 23.51 5.34 -1.78
N ASP A 106 23.06 6.45 -1.18
CA ASP A 106 21.65 6.63 -0.83
C ASP A 106 20.77 6.73 -2.09
N THR A 107 21.24 7.40 -3.13
CA THR A 107 20.59 7.41 -4.45
C THR A 107 20.49 5.99 -5.04
N MET A 108 21.55 5.19 -4.97
CA MET A 108 21.55 3.81 -5.46
C MET A 108 20.58 2.92 -4.68
N LYS A 109 20.48 3.07 -3.35
CA LYS A 109 19.49 2.32 -2.56
C LYS A 109 18.06 2.66 -2.99
N ARG A 110 17.76 3.94 -3.21
CA ARG A 110 16.45 4.38 -3.72
C ARG A 110 16.17 3.78 -5.09
N GLN A 111 17.13 3.83 -6.02
CA GLN A 111 16.99 3.22 -7.34
C GLN A 111 16.79 1.70 -7.29
N GLN A 112 17.49 1.00 -6.39
CA GLN A 112 17.31 -0.45 -6.18
C GLN A 112 15.91 -0.78 -5.67
N PHE A 113 15.39 0.01 -4.72
CA PHE A 113 14.01 -0.11 -4.26
C PHE A 113 13.02 0.12 -5.40
N GLU A 114 13.13 1.25 -6.13
CA GLU A 114 12.24 1.59 -7.24
C GLU A 114 12.26 0.50 -8.33
N THR A 115 13.44 0.01 -8.69
CA THR A 115 13.60 -1.10 -9.63
C THR A 115 12.90 -2.37 -9.14
N THR A 116 13.08 -2.72 -7.87
CA THR A 116 12.42 -3.90 -7.26
C THR A 116 10.90 -3.72 -7.24
N PHE A 117 10.42 -2.55 -6.86
CA PHE A 117 9.01 -2.19 -6.82
C PHE A 117 8.34 -2.32 -8.19
N PHE A 118 8.91 -1.71 -9.24
CA PHE A 118 8.33 -1.81 -10.58
C PHE A 118 8.41 -3.23 -11.17
N ASN A 119 9.48 -3.98 -10.88
CA ASN A 119 9.55 -5.39 -11.24
C ASN A 119 8.45 -6.23 -10.55
N MET A 120 8.15 -5.95 -9.28
CA MET A 120 7.06 -6.60 -8.55
C MET A 120 5.68 -6.21 -9.10
N ILE A 121 5.47 -4.95 -9.54
CA ILE A 121 4.25 -4.55 -10.25
C ILE A 121 4.10 -5.38 -11.53
N ASN A 122 5.16 -5.49 -12.33
CA ASN A 122 5.12 -6.26 -13.57
C ASN A 122 4.82 -7.75 -13.32
N LEU A 123 5.41 -8.33 -12.28
CA LEU A 123 5.11 -9.70 -11.83
C LEU A 123 3.65 -9.82 -11.41
N HIS A 124 3.12 -8.87 -10.65
CA HIS A 124 1.72 -8.86 -10.24
C HIS A 124 0.76 -8.80 -11.43
N GLN A 125 1.05 -7.96 -12.44
CA GLN A 125 0.28 -7.91 -13.67
C GLN A 125 0.38 -9.21 -14.50
N SER A 126 1.53 -9.89 -14.51
CA SER A 126 1.66 -11.21 -15.14
C SER A 126 0.79 -12.25 -14.43
N ILE A 127 0.85 -12.30 -13.09
CA ILE A 127 0.00 -13.20 -12.31
C ILE A 127 -1.47 -12.93 -12.60
N LEU A 128 -1.89 -11.66 -12.61
CA LEU A 128 -3.26 -11.28 -12.96
C LEU A 128 -3.65 -11.86 -14.33
N ARG A 129 -2.84 -11.65 -15.37
CA ARG A 129 -3.11 -12.18 -16.72
C ARG A 129 -3.20 -13.70 -16.78
N GLU A 130 -2.49 -14.40 -15.90
CA GLU A 130 -2.48 -15.86 -15.82
C GLU A 130 -3.68 -16.45 -15.06
N ILE A 131 -4.38 -15.64 -14.25
CA ILE A 131 -5.62 -16.08 -13.58
C ILE A 131 -6.63 -16.46 -14.64
N LYS A 132 -7.18 -17.67 -14.50
CA LYS A 132 -8.27 -18.20 -15.32
C LYS A 132 -9.37 -18.72 -14.40
N ILE A 133 -10.57 -18.22 -14.62
CA ILE A 133 -11.78 -18.66 -13.94
C ILE A 133 -12.79 -18.94 -15.04
N ASP A 134 -13.21 -20.20 -15.15
CA ASP A 134 -14.00 -20.72 -16.27
C ASP A 134 -13.39 -20.34 -17.64
N ASN A 135 -14.12 -19.57 -18.44
CA ASN A 135 -13.67 -19.11 -19.76
C ASN A 135 -13.02 -17.73 -19.75
N ASP A 136 -12.98 -17.07 -18.59
CA ASP A 136 -12.49 -15.71 -18.44
C ASP A 136 -11.08 -15.69 -17.85
N SER A 137 -10.34 -14.62 -18.14
CA SER A 137 -8.97 -14.43 -17.67
C SER A 137 -8.67 -13.00 -17.26
N GLY A 138 -7.61 -12.81 -16.49
CA GLY A 138 -7.19 -11.46 -16.10
C GLY A 138 -8.21 -10.74 -15.23
N ARG A 139 -8.42 -9.46 -15.55
CA ARG A 139 -9.38 -8.60 -14.85
C ARG A 139 -10.82 -9.09 -14.95
N VAL A 140 -11.18 -9.74 -16.06
CA VAL A 140 -12.54 -10.27 -16.25
C VAL A 140 -12.80 -11.41 -15.28
N ALA A 141 -11.83 -12.31 -15.11
CA ALA A 141 -11.90 -13.40 -14.12
C ALA A 141 -12.09 -12.86 -12.70
N ILE A 142 -11.30 -11.85 -12.29
CA ILE A 142 -11.45 -11.22 -10.96
C ILE A 142 -12.82 -10.56 -10.80
N ARG A 143 -13.31 -9.82 -11.81
CA ARG A 143 -14.64 -9.21 -11.78
C ARG A 143 -15.75 -10.25 -11.59
N ASN A 144 -15.64 -11.40 -12.25
CA ASN A 144 -16.67 -12.44 -12.17
C ASN A 144 -16.75 -13.13 -10.81
N LEU A 145 -15.75 -12.98 -9.93
CA LEU A 145 -15.86 -13.44 -8.55
C LEU A 145 -16.90 -12.65 -7.73
N HIS A 146 -17.21 -11.42 -8.12
CA HIS A 146 -18.21 -10.59 -7.45
C HIS A 146 -19.63 -11.17 -7.55
N PRO A 147 -20.19 -11.48 -8.73
CA PRO A 147 -21.49 -12.13 -8.82
C PRO A 147 -21.49 -13.53 -8.19
N VAL A 148 -20.39 -14.28 -8.29
CA VAL A 148 -20.26 -15.59 -7.61
C VAL A 148 -20.35 -15.44 -6.09
N LEU A 149 -19.69 -14.43 -5.51
CA LEU A 149 -19.76 -14.14 -4.08
C LEU A 149 -21.19 -13.76 -3.67
N LYS A 150 -21.88 -12.97 -4.48
CA LYS A 150 -23.27 -12.58 -4.26
C LYS A 150 -24.22 -13.79 -4.30
N GLU A 151 -24.03 -14.69 -5.27
CA GLU A 151 -24.79 -15.94 -5.39
C GLU A 151 -24.55 -16.86 -4.19
N LEU A 152 -23.30 -17.07 -3.79
CA LEU A 152 -22.96 -17.84 -2.60
C LEU A 152 -23.62 -17.29 -1.32
N TYR A 153 -23.72 -15.96 -1.19
CA TYR A 153 -24.41 -15.33 -0.08
C TYR A 153 -25.92 -15.60 -0.13
N LEU A 154 -26.56 -15.35 -1.27
CA LEU A 154 -28.01 -15.45 -1.45
C LEU A 154 -28.54 -16.88 -1.45
N ASP A 155 -27.70 -17.86 -1.78
CA ASP A 155 -28.11 -19.25 -1.87
C ASP A 155 -27.61 -20.06 -0.68
N LYS A 156 -26.29 -20.22 -0.55
CA LYS A 156 -25.70 -21.11 0.46
C LYS A 156 -25.83 -20.53 1.86
N VAL A 157 -25.39 -19.27 2.05
CA VAL A 157 -25.44 -18.63 3.38
C VAL A 157 -26.87 -18.37 3.81
N TYR A 158 -27.75 -17.96 2.89
CA TYR A 158 -29.18 -17.84 3.16
C TYR A 158 -29.77 -19.15 3.67
N LYS A 159 -29.51 -20.27 2.97
CA LYS A 159 -30.04 -21.58 3.37
C LYS A 159 -29.55 -21.99 4.75
N ASP A 160 -28.25 -21.90 5.00
CA ASP A 160 -27.65 -22.27 6.28
C ASP A 160 -28.23 -21.41 7.43
N PHE A 161 -28.35 -20.09 7.22
CA PHE A 161 -28.88 -19.18 8.21
C PHE A 161 -30.39 -19.36 8.44
N LYS A 162 -31.14 -19.65 7.37
CA LYS A 162 -32.56 -20.00 7.47
C LYS A 162 -32.76 -21.27 8.29
N ASP A 163 -31.97 -22.32 8.03
CA ASP A 163 -32.05 -23.58 8.77
C ASP A 163 -31.72 -23.37 10.27
N GLU A 164 -30.78 -22.47 10.58
CA GLU A 164 -30.49 -22.05 11.96
C GLU A 164 -31.70 -21.40 12.64
N ILE A 165 -32.34 -20.42 12.00
CA ILE A 165 -33.52 -19.76 12.57
C ILE A 165 -34.70 -20.72 12.69
N ILE A 166 -34.92 -21.60 11.71
CA ILE A 166 -35.96 -22.64 11.79
C ILE A 166 -35.73 -23.53 13.01
N ASN A 167 -34.48 -23.94 13.26
CA ASN A 167 -34.15 -24.76 14.43
C ASN A 167 -34.38 -24.02 15.75
N ILE A 168 -34.15 -22.70 15.81
CA ILE A 168 -34.46 -21.88 16.99
C ILE A 168 -35.97 -21.85 17.22
N ILE A 169 -36.77 -21.56 16.19
CA ILE A 169 -38.24 -21.50 16.28
C ILE A 169 -38.81 -22.84 16.73
N ILE A 170 -38.39 -23.94 16.10
CA ILE A 170 -38.91 -25.30 16.34
C ILE A 170 -38.57 -25.83 17.74
N ASN A 171 -37.48 -25.38 18.35
CA ASN A 171 -37.04 -25.81 19.67
C ASN A 171 -37.42 -24.82 20.78
N ASN A 172 -38.26 -23.82 20.48
CA ASN A 172 -38.75 -22.89 21.50
C ASN A 172 -39.49 -23.66 22.61
N GLN A 173 -39.14 -23.37 23.87
CA GLN A 173 -39.75 -23.98 25.04
C GLN A 173 -41.15 -23.41 25.32
N ASP A 174 -41.41 -22.18 24.89
CA ASP A 174 -42.73 -21.57 24.95
C ASP A 174 -43.56 -22.02 23.74
N LYS A 175 -44.49 -22.96 23.99
CA LYS A 175 -45.37 -23.51 22.96
C LYS A 175 -46.39 -22.49 22.45
N GLU A 176 -46.80 -21.54 23.26
CA GLU A 176 -47.78 -20.52 22.85
C GLU A 176 -47.11 -19.50 21.94
N GLU A 177 -45.89 -19.07 22.28
CA GLU A 177 -45.07 -18.22 21.41
C GLU A 177 -44.78 -18.93 20.07
N PHE A 178 -44.34 -20.20 20.10
CA PHE A 178 -44.10 -21.00 18.90
C PHE A 178 -45.33 -21.09 17.98
N ASN A 179 -46.50 -21.41 18.54
CA ASN A 179 -47.74 -21.51 17.77
C ASN A 179 -48.18 -20.15 17.21
N THR A 180 -47.90 -19.05 17.92
CA THR A 180 -48.18 -17.69 17.45
C THR A 180 -47.34 -17.36 16.23
N VAL A 181 -46.02 -17.55 16.30
CA VAL A 181 -45.09 -17.34 15.18
C VAL A 181 -45.48 -18.18 13.97
N LEU A 182 -45.78 -19.48 14.18
CA LEU A 182 -46.22 -20.36 13.09
C LEU A 182 -47.52 -19.90 12.45
N LYS A 183 -48.47 -19.41 13.25
CA LYS A 183 -49.75 -18.93 12.76
C LYS A 183 -49.57 -17.68 11.91
N GLU A 184 -48.74 -16.75 12.35
CA GLU A 184 -48.39 -15.56 11.58
C GLU A 184 -47.78 -15.98 10.24
N ILE A 185 -46.78 -16.88 10.26
CA ILE A 185 -46.14 -17.42 9.06
C ILE A 185 -47.15 -18.04 8.09
N TYR A 186 -48.06 -18.86 8.60
CA TYR A 186 -49.12 -19.47 7.80
C TYR A 186 -50.02 -18.40 7.15
N PHE A 187 -50.45 -17.42 7.94
CA PHE A 187 -51.35 -16.36 7.48
C PHE A 187 -50.70 -15.47 6.41
N ASP A 188 -49.40 -15.18 6.53
CA ASP A 188 -48.70 -14.39 5.51
C ASP A 188 -48.56 -15.14 4.18
N LEU A 189 -48.28 -16.44 4.22
CA LEU A 189 -48.27 -17.27 3.00
C LEU A 189 -49.62 -17.28 2.30
N GLU A 190 -50.70 -17.45 3.07
CA GLU A 190 -52.07 -17.44 2.57
C GLU A 190 -52.49 -16.05 2.08
N LEU A 191 -52.03 -14.98 2.73
CA LEU A 191 -52.24 -13.61 2.27
C LEU A 191 -51.56 -13.37 0.93
N ASN A 192 -50.31 -13.82 0.76
CA ASN A 192 -49.60 -13.70 -0.51
C ASN A 192 -50.35 -14.44 -1.63
N TYR A 193 -50.82 -15.67 -1.35
CA TYR A 193 -51.65 -16.41 -2.30
C TYR A 193 -52.96 -15.67 -2.64
N PHE A 194 -53.64 -15.13 -1.62
CA PHE A 194 -54.87 -14.35 -1.80
C PHE A 194 -54.64 -13.10 -2.66
N LEU A 195 -53.54 -12.38 -2.45
CA LEU A 195 -53.17 -11.19 -3.23
C LEU A 195 -52.76 -11.55 -4.67
N GLU A 196 -52.04 -12.65 -4.88
CA GLU A 196 -51.70 -13.15 -6.23
C GLU A 196 -52.95 -13.54 -7.03
N VAL A 197 -53.92 -14.21 -6.39
CA VAL A 197 -55.22 -14.49 -7.01
C VAL A 197 -55.94 -13.19 -7.35
N ALA A 198 -55.92 -12.19 -6.47
CA ALA A 198 -56.52 -10.89 -6.76
C ALA A 198 -55.81 -10.18 -7.92
N ARG A 199 -54.47 -10.24 -8.00
CA ARG A 199 -53.68 -9.64 -9.09
C ARG A 199 -54.05 -10.21 -10.45
N ASN A 200 -54.29 -11.51 -10.53
CA ASN A 200 -54.73 -12.15 -11.77
C ASN A 200 -56.15 -11.75 -12.19
N ASN A 201 -56.95 -11.23 -11.26
CA ASN A 201 -58.33 -10.79 -11.50
C ASN A 201 -58.48 -9.26 -11.63
N ILE A 202 -57.48 -8.49 -11.21
CA ILE A 202 -57.40 -7.03 -11.33
C ILE A 202 -56.27 -6.75 -12.33
N PRO A 203 -56.56 -6.82 -13.64
CA PRO A 203 -55.53 -6.63 -14.64
C PRO A 203 -54.98 -5.21 -14.55
N PRO A 204 -53.67 -5.03 -14.77
CA PRO A 204 -53.07 -3.72 -14.82
C PRO A 204 -53.71 -2.89 -15.94
N MET A 205 -54.00 -1.63 -15.64
CA MET A 205 -54.45 -0.69 -16.65
C MET A 205 -53.23 -0.04 -17.32
N PHE A 206 -53.46 0.56 -18.48
CA PHE A 206 -52.49 1.46 -19.09
C PHE A 206 -53.02 2.87 -18.94
N ASP A 207 -52.18 3.78 -18.47
CA ASP A 207 -52.53 5.20 -18.46
C ASP A 207 -52.58 5.77 -19.89
N GLU A 208 -52.94 7.06 -20.02
CA GLU A 208 -53.03 7.73 -21.33
C GLU A 208 -51.69 7.74 -22.09
N ASP A 209 -50.56 7.58 -21.40
CA ASP A 209 -49.19 7.54 -21.95
C ASP A 209 -48.69 6.11 -22.20
N MET A 210 -49.55 5.09 -22.07
CA MET A 210 -49.23 3.66 -22.11
C MET A 210 -48.23 3.18 -21.05
N ASN A 211 -48.10 3.90 -19.93
CA ASN A 211 -47.42 3.38 -18.78
C ASN A 211 -48.32 2.41 -18.01
N PHE A 212 -47.67 1.48 -17.32
CA PHE A 212 -48.33 0.50 -16.49
C PHE A 212 -48.94 1.17 -15.23
N ASP A 213 -50.26 1.06 -15.06
CA ASP A 213 -51.01 1.58 -13.92
C ASP A 213 -51.56 0.43 -13.07
N ASP A 214 -50.88 0.17 -11.94
CA ASP A 214 -51.29 -0.80 -10.91
C ASP A 214 -52.12 -0.14 -9.79
N SER A 215 -52.55 1.12 -9.92
CA SER A 215 -53.16 1.88 -8.83
C SER A 215 -54.46 1.28 -8.27
N GLU A 216 -55.22 0.55 -9.09
CA GLU A 216 -56.41 -0.19 -8.64
C GLU A 216 -56.02 -1.39 -7.77
N TYR A 217 -55.00 -2.14 -8.19
CA TYR A 217 -54.44 -3.24 -7.41
C TYR A 217 -53.81 -2.72 -6.10
N ASP A 218 -53.09 -1.60 -6.14
CA ASP A 218 -52.50 -0.99 -4.94
C ASP A 218 -53.55 -0.54 -3.93
N LYS A 219 -54.67 0.05 -4.40
CA LYS A 219 -55.83 0.37 -3.56
C LYS A 219 -56.45 -0.89 -2.96
N TYR A 220 -56.55 -1.98 -3.73
CA TYR A 220 -57.04 -3.25 -3.25
C TYR A 220 -56.14 -3.82 -2.14
N VAL A 221 -54.83 -3.90 -2.39
CA VAL A 221 -53.83 -4.33 -1.40
C VAL A 221 -53.93 -3.49 -0.13
N SER A 222 -54.02 -2.16 -0.25
CA SER A 222 -54.16 -1.25 0.89
C SER A 222 -55.39 -1.57 1.74
N LYS A 223 -56.56 -1.79 1.10
CA LYS A 223 -57.78 -2.19 1.82
C LYS A 223 -57.64 -3.53 2.53
N VAL A 224 -56.96 -4.50 1.92
CA VAL A 224 -56.68 -5.80 2.55
C VAL A 224 -55.81 -5.64 3.79
N LEU A 225 -54.73 -4.85 3.68
CA LEU A 225 -53.79 -4.62 4.78
C LEU A 225 -54.39 -3.78 5.91
N MET A 226 -55.33 -2.87 5.61
CA MET A 226 -56.05 -2.06 6.60
C MET A 226 -57.21 -2.82 7.28
N GLY A 227 -57.47 -4.08 6.90
CA GLY A 227 -58.57 -4.88 7.46
C GLY A 227 -59.96 -4.46 6.96
N GLU A 228 -60.03 -3.71 5.85
CA GLU A 228 -61.29 -3.24 5.26
C GLU A 228 -61.87 -4.23 4.24
N ASN A 229 -61.08 -5.23 3.82
CA ASN A 229 -61.50 -6.26 2.86
C ASN A 229 -62.27 -7.40 3.56
N ARG A 230 -63.60 -7.37 3.45
CA ARG A 230 -64.48 -8.38 4.06
C ARG A 230 -64.16 -9.82 3.65
N THR A 231 -63.78 -10.04 2.38
CA THR A 231 -63.44 -11.37 1.88
C THR A 231 -62.25 -11.94 2.63
N TRP A 232 -61.17 -11.15 2.75
CA TRP A 232 -59.99 -11.53 3.52
C TRP A 232 -60.29 -11.73 5.01
N GLU A 233 -61.09 -10.85 5.61
CA GLU A 233 -61.50 -10.98 7.02
C GLU A 233 -62.25 -12.30 7.29
N SER A 234 -63.17 -12.71 6.41
CA SER A 234 -63.84 -14.01 6.50
C SER A 234 -62.89 -15.18 6.26
N GLU A 235 -61.93 -15.05 5.34
CA GLU A 235 -60.94 -16.09 5.09
C GLU A 235 -60.02 -16.32 6.30
N LYS A 236 -59.64 -15.28 7.04
CA LYS A 236 -58.84 -15.41 8.26
C LYS A 236 -59.48 -16.34 9.31
N GLU A 237 -60.81 -16.34 9.45
CA GLU A 237 -61.49 -17.25 10.37
C GLU A 237 -61.32 -18.72 9.92
N ARG A 238 -61.51 -18.99 8.62
CA ARG A 238 -61.30 -20.33 8.04
C ARG A 238 -59.84 -20.77 8.17
N LEU A 239 -58.90 -19.88 7.89
CA LEU A 239 -57.46 -20.12 8.03
C LEU A 239 -57.09 -20.44 9.48
N ASN A 240 -57.69 -19.77 10.47
CA ASN A 240 -57.45 -20.08 11.88
C ASN A 240 -57.86 -21.51 12.24
N THR A 241 -59.03 -21.96 11.78
CA THR A 241 -59.47 -23.35 11.99
C THR A 241 -58.55 -24.35 11.28
N SER A 242 -58.17 -24.05 10.03
CA SER A 242 -57.21 -24.86 9.26
C SER A 242 -55.86 -24.99 9.99
N PHE A 243 -55.38 -23.89 10.56
CA PHE A 243 -54.13 -23.83 11.31
C PHE A 243 -54.15 -24.75 12.52
N VAL A 244 -55.18 -24.62 13.36
CA VAL A 244 -55.33 -25.40 14.60
C VAL A 244 -55.40 -26.89 14.31
N ASN A 245 -56.06 -27.29 13.22
CA ASN A 245 -56.21 -28.71 12.87
C ASN A 245 -54.97 -29.32 12.22
N THR A 246 -54.15 -28.53 11.53
CA THR A 246 -53.06 -29.04 10.68
C THR A 246 -51.68 -28.87 11.31
N TYR A 247 -51.42 -27.69 11.89
CA TYR A 247 -50.08 -27.27 12.29
C TYR A 247 -49.91 -27.21 13.81
N LYS A 248 -50.95 -26.84 14.56
CA LYS A 248 -50.85 -26.75 16.02
C LYS A 248 -50.47 -28.12 16.60
N ASP A 249 -49.41 -28.13 17.39
CA ASP A 249 -48.81 -29.33 18.01
C ASP A 249 -48.33 -30.43 17.01
N ASN A 250 -48.31 -30.16 15.70
CA ASN A 250 -47.81 -31.08 14.68
C ASN A 250 -46.45 -30.64 14.15
N ARG A 251 -45.40 -31.05 14.86
CA ARG A 251 -44.00 -30.68 14.55
C ARG A 251 -43.59 -30.93 13.09
N SER A 252 -44.04 -32.04 12.49
CA SER A 252 -43.70 -32.37 11.10
C SER A 252 -44.30 -31.37 10.12
N LYS A 253 -45.57 -31.00 10.32
CA LYS A 253 -46.25 -30.01 9.46
C LYS A 253 -45.75 -28.60 9.70
N SER A 254 -45.41 -28.25 10.95
CA SER A 254 -44.75 -26.98 11.28
C SER A 254 -43.40 -26.83 10.56
N LEU A 255 -42.59 -27.89 10.53
CA LEU A 255 -41.30 -27.87 9.82
C LEU A 255 -41.49 -27.69 8.31
N GLU A 256 -42.45 -28.39 7.70
CA GLU A 256 -42.79 -28.27 6.28
C GLU A 256 -43.18 -26.81 5.92
N LEU A 257 -44.01 -26.17 6.77
CA LEU A 257 -44.41 -24.78 6.61
C LEU A 257 -43.21 -23.81 6.68
N LEU A 258 -42.36 -23.97 7.70
CA LEU A 258 -41.18 -23.14 7.90
C LEU A 258 -40.16 -23.29 6.78
N GLN A 259 -39.96 -24.52 6.27
CA GLN A 259 -39.08 -24.78 5.13
C GLN A 259 -39.62 -24.17 3.83
N GLY A 260 -40.93 -24.11 3.63
CA GLY A 260 -41.55 -23.42 2.49
C GLY A 260 -41.48 -21.89 2.56
N PHE A 261 -41.29 -21.32 3.75
CA PHE A 261 -41.33 -19.87 3.95
C PHE A 261 -40.08 -19.15 3.39
N ASN A 262 -40.27 -18.05 2.68
CA ASN A 262 -39.18 -17.19 2.21
C ASN A 262 -38.98 -16.02 3.18
N PHE A 263 -37.91 -16.05 3.95
CA PHE A 263 -37.65 -15.09 5.03
C PHE A 263 -37.34 -13.68 4.49
N ILE A 264 -36.96 -13.55 3.21
CA ILE A 264 -36.66 -12.28 2.56
C ILE A 264 -37.91 -11.64 1.94
N LYS A 265 -38.72 -12.41 1.20
CA LYS A 265 -39.78 -11.86 0.32
C LYS A 265 -41.12 -11.58 1.02
N ASN A 266 -41.43 -12.34 2.06
CA ASN A 266 -42.77 -12.37 2.67
C ASN A 266 -43.05 -11.10 3.52
N ARG A 267 -44.25 -10.85 4.07
CA ARG A 267 -44.59 -9.51 4.67
C ARG A 267 -44.83 -9.53 6.18
N LEU A 268 -44.15 -10.43 6.89
CA LEU A 268 -44.35 -10.61 8.32
C LEU A 268 -43.72 -9.50 9.18
N PRO A 269 -44.49 -8.95 10.15
CA PRO A 269 -43.98 -8.10 11.23
C PRO A 269 -43.48 -8.91 12.46
N ASP A 270 -43.31 -10.23 12.34
CA ASP A 270 -42.77 -11.07 13.42
C ASP A 270 -41.33 -10.69 13.80
N ALA A 271 -41.00 -10.75 15.09
CA ALA A 271 -39.69 -10.37 15.61
C ALA A 271 -38.55 -11.25 15.10
N HIS A 272 -38.74 -12.56 14.93
CA HIS A 272 -37.70 -13.45 14.39
C HIS A 272 -37.47 -13.19 12.91
N ILE A 273 -38.52 -12.96 12.13
CA ILE A 273 -38.42 -12.65 10.70
C ILE A 273 -37.83 -11.25 10.47
N TYR A 274 -38.24 -10.28 11.28
CA TYR A 274 -37.64 -8.94 11.30
C TYR A 274 -36.14 -9.03 11.61
N ASN A 275 -35.76 -9.73 12.69
CA ASN A 275 -34.37 -9.93 13.07
C ASN A 275 -33.59 -10.68 11.98
N PHE A 276 -34.19 -11.66 11.30
CA PHE A 276 -33.56 -12.31 10.16
C PHE A 276 -33.23 -11.30 9.05
N ARG A 277 -34.20 -10.47 8.64
CA ARG A 277 -34.02 -9.48 7.56
C ARG A 277 -33.05 -8.38 7.91
N LEU A 278 -33.06 -7.94 9.16
CA LEU A 278 -32.09 -7.01 9.66
C LEU A 278 -30.70 -7.63 9.52
N ASN A 279 -30.49 -8.82 10.09
CA ASN A 279 -29.20 -9.50 10.17
C ASN A 279 -28.69 -10.12 8.85
N PHE A 280 -29.54 -10.25 7.82
CA PHE A 280 -29.19 -10.85 6.53
C PHE A 280 -29.22 -9.85 5.37
N ASN A 281 -30.10 -8.84 5.38
CA ASN A 281 -30.21 -7.88 4.26
C ASN A 281 -29.72 -6.48 4.62
N HIS A 282 -30.20 -5.91 5.73
CA HIS A 282 -30.02 -4.48 6.01
C HIS A 282 -28.70 -4.21 6.75
N GLU A 283 -28.46 -4.96 7.82
CA GLU A 283 -27.22 -4.98 8.60
C GLU A 283 -26.66 -6.42 8.67
N PRO A 284 -26.19 -6.96 7.53
CA PRO A 284 -25.61 -8.29 7.47
C PRO A 284 -24.59 -8.55 8.58
N LEU A 285 -24.80 -9.62 9.34
CA LEU A 285 -23.87 -10.04 10.38
C LEU A 285 -22.49 -10.36 9.79
N LEU A 286 -21.44 -9.89 10.44
CA LEU A 286 -20.04 -10.13 10.02
C LEU A 286 -19.75 -11.62 9.78
N ARG A 287 -20.31 -12.52 10.60
CA ARG A 287 -20.10 -13.98 10.42
C ARG A 287 -20.65 -14.47 9.08
N LEU A 288 -21.75 -13.92 8.59
CA LEU A 288 -22.40 -14.34 7.35
C LEU A 288 -21.60 -13.85 6.14
N LYS A 289 -21.07 -12.62 6.23
CA LYS A 289 -20.11 -12.07 5.23
C LYS A 289 -18.86 -12.94 5.14
N LYS A 290 -18.27 -13.27 6.31
CA LYS A 290 -17.11 -14.17 6.42
C LYS A 290 -17.43 -15.56 5.86
N GLN A 291 -18.59 -16.13 6.15
CA GLN A 291 -19.00 -17.43 5.64
C GLN A 291 -19.06 -17.44 4.11
N ALA A 292 -19.67 -16.43 3.49
CA ALA A 292 -19.73 -16.31 2.03
C ALA A 292 -18.34 -16.14 1.41
N TYR A 293 -17.54 -15.21 1.91
CA TYR A 293 -16.21 -14.98 1.35
C TYR A 293 -15.27 -16.17 1.56
N GLN A 294 -15.36 -16.85 2.71
CA GLN A 294 -14.54 -18.02 2.99
C GLN A 294 -14.92 -19.21 2.09
N ALA A 295 -16.20 -19.35 1.74
CA ALA A 295 -16.65 -20.33 0.73
C ALA A 295 -16.04 -20.01 -0.64
N LEU A 296 -16.21 -18.76 -1.12
CA LEU A 296 -15.60 -18.31 -2.38
C LEU A 296 -14.09 -18.55 -2.39
N TYR A 297 -13.39 -18.09 -1.35
CA TYR A 297 -11.93 -18.21 -1.28
C TYR A 297 -11.50 -19.67 -1.28
N SER A 298 -12.23 -20.57 -0.61
CA SER A 298 -11.91 -21.99 -0.62
C SER A 298 -12.02 -22.61 -2.01
N ASP A 299 -13.00 -22.18 -2.80
CA ASP A 299 -13.25 -22.72 -4.14
C ASP A 299 -12.26 -22.18 -5.19
N TYR A 300 -11.79 -20.94 -5.01
CA TYR A 300 -10.91 -20.24 -5.96
C TYR A 300 -9.48 -19.96 -5.43
N GLU A 301 -9.09 -20.53 -4.28
CA GLU A 301 -7.76 -20.32 -3.69
C GLU A 301 -6.61 -20.64 -4.67
N PRO A 302 -6.64 -21.74 -5.44
CA PRO A 302 -5.57 -22.07 -6.38
C PRO A 302 -5.31 -20.95 -7.39
N GLU A 303 -6.35 -20.26 -7.84
CA GLU A 303 -6.31 -19.21 -8.86
C GLU A 303 -5.93 -17.85 -8.25
N ILE A 304 -6.56 -17.44 -7.14
CA ILE A 304 -6.43 -16.07 -6.61
C ILE A 304 -5.49 -15.96 -5.40
N GLY A 305 -5.15 -17.07 -4.76
CA GLY A 305 -4.30 -17.07 -3.57
C GLY A 305 -2.88 -16.56 -3.85
N HIS A 306 -2.34 -16.82 -5.05
CA HIS A 306 -1.05 -16.27 -5.48
C HIS A 306 -1.12 -14.77 -5.77
N TYR A 307 -2.24 -14.30 -6.32
CA TYR A 307 -2.49 -12.88 -6.60
C TYR A 307 -2.46 -12.04 -5.32
N TYR A 308 -3.26 -12.41 -4.31
CA TYR A 308 -3.32 -11.68 -3.04
C TYR A 308 -1.99 -11.75 -2.26
N ARG A 309 -1.29 -12.89 -2.29
CA ARG A 309 0.04 -13.00 -1.66
C ARG A 309 1.06 -12.06 -2.30
N ASN A 310 1.08 -11.95 -3.62
CA ASN A 310 2.00 -11.03 -4.29
C ASN A 310 1.64 -9.57 -4.00
N LEU A 311 0.35 -9.23 -4.01
CA LEU A 311 -0.10 -7.88 -3.67
C LEU A 311 0.26 -7.52 -2.21
N TYR A 312 0.07 -8.43 -1.27
CA TYR A 312 0.54 -8.29 0.12
C TYR A 312 2.04 -8.05 0.19
N ARG A 313 2.85 -8.81 -0.55
CA ARG A 313 4.32 -8.63 -0.55
C ARG A 313 4.73 -7.28 -1.11
N LEU A 314 4.03 -6.79 -2.12
CA LEU A 314 4.31 -5.50 -2.75
C LEU A 314 3.96 -4.35 -1.79
N VAL A 315 2.79 -4.40 -1.15
CA VAL A 315 2.44 -3.43 -0.10
C VAL A 315 3.42 -3.52 1.07
N LYS A 316 3.84 -4.74 1.46
CA LYS A 316 4.80 -4.92 2.55
C LYS A 316 6.16 -4.31 2.21
N LEU A 317 6.62 -4.48 0.97
CA LEU A 317 7.86 -3.86 0.48
C LEU A 317 7.78 -2.34 0.65
N ILE A 318 6.69 -1.71 0.21
CA ILE A 318 6.47 -0.27 0.39
C ILE A 318 6.51 0.10 1.87
N GLN A 319 5.68 -0.55 2.70
CA GLN A 319 5.53 -0.18 4.11
C GLN A 319 6.78 -0.42 4.96
N SER A 320 7.61 -1.39 4.57
CA SER A 320 8.87 -1.66 5.26
C SER A 320 10.01 -0.71 4.87
N GLN A 321 9.84 0.10 3.83
CA GLN A 321 10.89 0.96 3.33
C GLN A 321 11.08 2.19 4.23
N VAL A 322 12.33 2.47 4.55
CA VAL A 322 12.79 3.70 5.21
C VAL A 322 13.48 4.55 4.14
N PHE A 323 12.90 5.70 3.82
CA PHE A 323 13.44 6.69 2.87
C PHE A 323 14.25 7.76 3.59
N ASP A 324 13.85 8.10 4.81
CA ASP A 324 14.48 9.07 5.69
C ASP A 324 14.59 8.46 7.11
N SER A 325 15.79 8.44 7.68
CA SER A 325 16.04 7.85 8.99
C SER A 325 15.62 8.74 10.16
N GLU A 326 15.33 10.00 9.90
CA GLU A 326 15.04 11.03 10.91
C GLU A 326 13.57 11.45 10.92
N SER A 327 12.83 11.23 9.81
CA SER A 327 11.43 11.66 9.67
C SER A 327 10.49 10.54 9.22
N GLU A 328 9.63 10.08 10.13
CA GLU A 328 8.54 9.15 9.78
C GLU A 328 7.46 9.83 8.93
N GLU A 329 7.28 11.15 9.05
CA GLU A 329 6.36 11.91 8.19
C GLU A 329 6.80 11.87 6.72
N VAL A 330 8.11 12.03 6.47
CA VAL A 330 8.67 11.89 5.11
C VAL A 330 8.54 10.45 4.62
N ASN A 331 8.83 9.46 5.46
CA ASN A 331 8.65 8.05 5.11
C ASN A 331 7.20 7.76 4.70
N GLU A 332 6.23 8.20 5.50
CA GLU A 332 4.82 7.94 5.24
C GLU A 332 4.31 8.69 4.00
N ARG A 333 4.83 9.89 3.72
CA ARG A 333 4.56 10.62 2.47
C ARG A 333 5.08 9.84 1.26
N GLU A 334 6.33 9.38 1.27
CA GLU A 334 6.92 8.61 0.18
C GLU A 334 6.21 7.26 0.00
N ARG A 335 5.94 6.52 1.09
CA ARG A 335 5.15 5.27 1.05
C ARG A 335 3.77 5.52 0.45
N GLY A 336 3.11 6.62 0.81
CA GLY A 336 1.85 7.07 0.23
C GLY A 336 1.92 7.23 -1.29
N VAL A 337 2.99 7.82 -1.82
CA VAL A 337 3.22 7.94 -3.28
C VAL A 337 3.28 6.56 -3.94
N TYR A 338 4.06 5.62 -3.41
CA TYR A 338 4.16 4.27 -3.99
C TYR A 338 2.87 3.46 -3.85
N ARG A 339 2.13 3.60 -2.74
CA ARG A 339 0.79 2.99 -2.60
C ARG A 339 -0.17 3.57 -3.64
N GLY A 340 -0.13 4.89 -3.89
CA GLY A 340 -0.91 5.53 -4.94
C GLY A 340 -0.59 4.99 -6.33
N ILE A 341 0.70 4.81 -6.66
CA ILE A 341 1.13 4.20 -7.93
C ILE A 341 0.60 2.77 -8.06
N LEU A 342 0.75 1.96 -7.02
CA LEU A 342 0.23 0.58 -7.00
C LEU A 342 -1.29 0.55 -7.20
N ARG A 343 -2.03 1.37 -6.44
CA ARG A 343 -3.49 1.45 -6.50
C ARG A 343 -3.96 1.80 -7.91
N ALA A 344 -3.29 2.73 -8.59
CA ALA A 344 -3.61 3.11 -9.97
C ALA A 344 -3.44 1.95 -10.99
N GLN A 345 -2.74 0.86 -10.64
CA GLN A 345 -2.63 -0.33 -11.48
C GLN A 345 -3.78 -1.33 -11.30
N LEU A 346 -4.55 -1.22 -10.21
CA LEU A 346 -5.66 -2.09 -9.87
C LEU A 346 -6.96 -1.54 -10.46
N SER A 347 -7.80 -2.39 -11.05
CA SER A 347 -9.17 -2.02 -11.43
C SER A 347 -10.09 -1.92 -10.22
N SER A 348 -11.26 -1.29 -10.39
CA SER A 348 -12.27 -1.14 -9.33
C SER A 348 -12.68 -2.48 -8.73
N TYR A 349 -12.88 -3.52 -9.55
CA TYR A 349 -13.19 -4.87 -9.06
C TYR A 349 -11.98 -5.57 -8.41
N GLU A 350 -10.75 -5.30 -8.83
CA GLU A 350 -9.57 -5.80 -8.12
C GLU A 350 -9.47 -5.20 -6.71
N LEU A 351 -9.77 -3.90 -6.56
CA LEU A 351 -9.83 -3.21 -5.28
C LEU A 351 -10.98 -3.74 -4.42
N LEU A 352 -12.17 -3.92 -4.98
CA LEU A 352 -13.34 -4.43 -4.28
C LEU A 352 -13.12 -5.88 -3.80
N MET A 353 -12.57 -6.74 -4.66
CA MET A 353 -12.28 -8.12 -4.26
C MET A 353 -11.13 -8.19 -3.24
N LEU A 354 -10.14 -7.30 -3.32
CA LEU A 354 -9.14 -7.15 -2.27
C LEU A 354 -9.77 -6.69 -0.95
N TYR A 355 -10.68 -5.71 -0.99
CA TYR A 355 -11.40 -5.21 0.18
C TYR A 355 -12.14 -6.37 0.88
N TYR A 356 -12.84 -7.23 0.11
CA TYR A 356 -13.46 -8.43 0.67
C TYR A 356 -12.45 -9.44 1.20
N ASN A 357 -11.30 -9.60 0.52
CA ASN A 357 -10.25 -10.49 1.00
C ASN A 357 -9.74 -10.08 2.38
N VAL A 358 -9.40 -8.80 2.57
CA VAL A 358 -8.78 -8.33 3.81
C VAL A 358 -9.78 -8.30 4.97
N ASN A 359 -11.06 -8.02 4.70
CA ASN A 359 -12.07 -7.95 5.76
C ASN A 359 -12.67 -9.32 6.14
N TYR A 360 -12.85 -10.21 5.16
CA TYR A 360 -13.69 -11.40 5.33
C TYR A 360 -12.95 -12.74 5.15
N SER A 361 -11.66 -12.72 4.78
CA SER A 361 -10.83 -13.93 4.76
C SER A 361 -9.96 -14.04 6.00
N ASN A 362 -9.86 -15.25 6.56
CA ASN A 362 -8.87 -15.54 7.61
C ASN A 362 -7.42 -15.35 7.11
N LYS A 363 -7.15 -15.54 5.81
CA LYS A 363 -5.81 -15.34 5.23
C LYS A 363 -5.49 -13.87 4.95
N GLY A 364 -6.51 -13.01 4.92
CA GLY A 364 -6.41 -11.58 4.66
C GLY A 364 -6.04 -10.73 5.88
N GLU A 365 -6.14 -11.27 7.10
CA GLU A 365 -5.98 -10.51 8.35
C GLU A 365 -4.62 -9.78 8.45
N LYS A 366 -3.51 -10.45 8.12
CA LYS A 366 -2.19 -9.80 8.09
C LYS A 366 -2.08 -8.70 7.04
N PHE A 367 -2.88 -8.79 5.98
CA PHE A 367 -2.94 -7.77 4.94
C PHE A 367 -3.84 -6.61 5.39
N LYS A 368 -4.96 -6.87 6.08
CA LYS A 368 -5.78 -5.84 6.73
C LYS A 368 -4.94 -4.96 7.66
N GLU A 369 -4.17 -5.57 8.56
CA GLU A 369 -3.29 -4.84 9.49
C GLU A 369 -2.23 -3.99 8.78
N LEU A 370 -1.74 -4.44 7.62
CA LEU A 370 -0.74 -3.71 6.83
C LEU A 370 -1.32 -2.48 6.11
N LEU A 371 -2.63 -2.49 5.87
CA LEU A 371 -3.37 -1.42 5.21
C LEU A 371 -4.05 -0.47 6.20
N LYS A 372 -4.00 -0.76 7.50
CA LYS A 372 -4.56 0.08 8.56
C LYS A 372 -4.01 1.51 8.49
N GLU A 373 -4.90 2.51 8.54
CA GLU A 373 -4.52 3.94 8.52
C GLU A 373 -3.65 4.34 7.31
N THR A 374 -3.88 3.74 6.14
CA THR A 374 -3.07 4.00 4.93
C THR A 374 -3.78 4.76 3.84
N ASN A 375 -5.11 4.93 3.96
CA ASN A 375 -5.99 5.49 2.95
C ASN A 375 -5.94 4.72 1.62
N PHE A 376 -5.74 3.39 1.68
CA PHE A 376 -5.56 2.58 0.48
C PHE A 376 -6.85 2.46 -0.34
N PHE A 377 -8.01 2.35 0.32
CA PHE A 377 -9.29 2.12 -0.34
C PHE A 377 -10.17 3.36 -0.57
N ASP A 378 -9.85 4.52 0.04
CA ASP A 378 -10.56 5.81 -0.11
C ASP A 378 -11.02 6.07 -1.55
N ASP A 379 -12.12 6.78 -1.81
CA ASP A 379 -12.63 7.33 -3.09
C ASP A 379 -12.57 6.44 -4.37
N HIS A 380 -12.07 5.22 -4.28
CA HIS A 380 -11.78 4.35 -5.43
C HIS A 380 -12.67 3.09 -5.42
N LEU A 381 -13.37 2.84 -4.30
CA LEU A 381 -14.46 1.87 -4.23
C LEU A 381 -15.78 2.58 -4.57
N VAL A 382 -16.56 1.94 -5.43
CA VAL A 382 -17.90 2.39 -5.81
C VAL A 382 -18.87 1.78 -4.80
N GLU A 383 -19.48 2.62 -3.95
CA GLU A 383 -20.35 2.13 -2.87
C GLU A 383 -21.54 1.33 -3.41
N GLU A 384 -22.03 1.68 -4.60
CA GLU A 384 -23.13 0.97 -5.26
C GLU A 384 -22.78 -0.47 -5.67
N ASP A 385 -21.48 -0.78 -5.80
CA ASP A 385 -21.01 -2.13 -6.12
C ASP A 385 -20.86 -3.02 -4.87
N PHE A 386 -21.03 -2.48 -3.66
CA PHE A 386 -20.98 -3.30 -2.45
C PHE A 386 -22.13 -4.31 -2.40
N ILE A 387 -21.80 -5.56 -2.08
CA ILE A 387 -22.77 -6.63 -1.83
C ILE A 387 -23.56 -6.35 -0.54
N TRP A 388 -22.92 -5.78 0.49
CA TRP A 388 -23.54 -5.51 1.78
C TRP A 388 -23.50 -4.01 2.11
N ALA A 389 -24.66 -3.42 2.39
CA ALA A 389 -24.81 -1.97 2.56
C ALA A 389 -24.02 -1.37 3.74
N ASN A 390 -23.77 -2.17 4.79
CA ASN A 390 -22.96 -1.79 5.95
C ASN A 390 -21.45 -2.06 5.76
N ASP A 391 -20.98 -2.32 4.54
CA ASP A 391 -19.55 -2.45 4.24
C ASP A 391 -18.82 -1.10 4.33
N LYS A 392 -19.51 0.01 4.08
CA LYS A 392 -18.94 1.35 4.24
C LYS A 392 -18.34 1.59 5.62
N ASP A 393 -18.93 1.00 6.66
CA ASP A 393 -18.49 1.17 8.06
C ASP A 393 -17.12 0.51 8.31
N GLU A 394 -16.72 -0.47 7.51
CA GLU A 394 -15.40 -1.11 7.62
C GLU A 394 -14.30 -0.29 6.92
N LEU A 395 -14.65 0.72 6.11
CA LEU A 395 -13.68 1.60 5.46
C LEU A 395 -12.96 2.48 6.47
N ASP A 396 -13.64 2.89 7.55
CA ASP A 396 -13.10 3.68 8.66
C ASP A 396 -11.80 3.09 9.23
N TYR A 397 -11.65 1.76 9.21
CA TYR A 397 -10.44 1.08 9.67
C TYR A 397 -9.18 1.41 8.84
N PHE A 398 -9.36 1.73 7.56
CA PHE A 398 -8.28 2.03 6.62
C PHE A 398 -7.98 3.52 6.51
N GLU A 399 -8.88 4.38 6.97
CA GLU A 399 -8.71 5.83 6.98
C GLU A 399 -7.70 6.27 8.04
N LYS A 400 -6.89 7.27 7.71
CA LYS A 400 -6.01 7.96 8.64
C LYS A 400 -6.85 8.79 9.59
N SER A 401 -6.54 8.69 10.88
CA SER A 401 -7.07 9.62 11.87
C SER A 401 -6.74 11.06 11.45
N LYS A 402 -7.78 11.88 11.35
CA LYS A 402 -7.68 13.30 10.94
C LYS A 402 -6.90 14.14 11.93
#